data_AF-A0A1J3JCI2-F1
#
_entry.id   AF-A0A1J3JCI2-F1
#
_cell.length_a   1.000
_cell.length_b   1.000
_cell.length_c   1.000
_cell.angle_alpha   90.00
_cell.angle_beta   90.00
_cell.angle_gamma   90.00
#
_symmetry.space_group_name_H-M   'P 1'
#
loop_
_entity.id
_entity.type
_entity.pdbx_description
1 polymer ?
#
loop_
_entity_poly.entity_id
_entity_poly.type
_entity_poly.pdbx_seq_one_letter_code
_entity_poly.pdbx_strand_id
1 'polypeptide(L)'
;ATAGLGVIHRGHLQQGRSLMAPYLPQGGAGGGGSPYSEGGALYALGLIHANHGEGIKQFLRDSLRSTSVEVIQHGACLGLGLASLGTADEDIYDDIKSVLYTDSAVAGEAAGISM
;
A
#
# COMPACT_ATOMS: atom_id res chain seq x y z
N ALA A 1 11.94 -8.22 1.98
CA ALA A 1 12.86 -7.38 2.78
C ALA A 1 12.28 -5.97 3.03
N THR A 2 11.79 -5.29 2.00
CA THR A 2 11.29 -3.90 2.06
C THR A 2 10.16 -3.67 3.07
N ALA A 3 9.22 -4.62 3.21
CA ALA A 3 8.16 -4.61 4.22
C ALA A 3 8.67 -4.44 5.66
N GLY A 4 9.83 -5.04 5.99
CA GLY A 4 10.42 -5.00 7.33
C GLY A 4 10.89 -3.60 7.73
N LEU A 5 11.25 -2.74 6.77
CA LEU A 5 11.61 -1.34 7.05
C LEU A 5 10.43 -0.56 7.66
N GLY A 6 9.19 -0.91 7.27
CA GLY A 6 7.98 -0.28 7.80
C GLY A 6 7.74 -0.59 9.28
N VAL A 7 8.11 -1.80 9.72
CA VAL A 7 8.01 -2.21 11.14
C VAL A 7 9.05 -1.49 11.99
N ILE A 8 10.27 -1.34 11.48
CA ILE A 8 11.37 -0.65 12.18
C ILE A 8 11.04 0.84 12.40
N HIS A 9 10.33 1.47 11.46
CA HIS A 9 10.04 2.91 11.47
C HIS A 9 8.60 3.27 11.85
N ARG A 10 7.86 2.32 12.45
CA ARG A 10 6.47 2.54 12.89
C ARG A 10 6.38 3.77 13.82
N GLY A 11 5.51 4.73 13.50
CA GLY A 11 5.29 5.95 14.29
C GLY A 11 6.16 7.17 13.91
N HIS A 12 7.16 7.03 13.03
CA HIS A 12 7.97 8.16 12.54
C HIS A 12 7.34 8.82 11.30
N LEU A 13 6.17 9.44 11.47
CA LEU A 13 5.33 9.93 10.37
C LEU A 13 6.01 10.95 9.43
N GLN A 14 6.88 11.82 9.96
CA GLN A 14 7.58 12.82 9.15
C GLN A 14 8.80 12.27 8.38
N GLN A 15 9.48 11.26 8.93
CA GLN A 15 10.70 10.70 8.35
C GLN A 15 10.42 9.46 7.49
N GLY A 16 9.34 8.71 7.76
CA GLY A 16 8.99 7.48 7.05
C GLY A 16 8.78 7.69 5.54
N ARG A 17 8.17 8.81 5.14
CA ARG A 17 7.96 9.15 3.71
C ARG A 17 9.26 9.49 3.00
N SER A 18 10.18 10.22 3.66
CA SER A 18 11.50 10.56 3.10
C SER A 18 12.44 9.36 3.02
N LEU A 19 12.35 8.44 3.99
CA LEU A 19 13.15 7.21 4.02
C LEU A 19 12.68 6.18 2.97
N MET A 20 11.39 6.14 2.69
CA MET A 20 10.82 5.27 1.64
C MET A 20 10.70 5.93 0.27
N ALA A 21 11.01 7.22 0.15
CA ALA A 21 11.06 7.94 -1.13
C ALA A 21 11.78 7.18 -2.27
N PRO A 22 12.93 6.50 -2.06
CA PRO A 22 13.59 5.76 -3.14
C PRO A 22 12.92 4.45 -3.55
N TYR A 23 11.97 3.93 -2.76
CA TYR A 23 11.27 2.66 -3.02
C TYR A 23 9.80 2.83 -3.40
N LEU A 24 9.28 4.07 -3.33
CA LEU A 24 7.91 4.38 -3.72
C LEU A 24 7.82 4.56 -5.24
N PRO A 25 6.66 4.26 -5.85
CA PRO A 25 6.40 4.57 -7.25
C PRO A 25 6.39 6.10 -7.42
N GLN A 26 7.54 6.70 -7.73
CA GLN A 26 7.57 8.06 -8.24
C GLN A 26 7.03 8.02 -9.66
N GLY A 27 5.97 8.79 -9.93
CA GLY A 27 5.28 8.87 -11.23
C GLY A 27 6.10 9.45 -12.38
N GLY A 28 7.35 9.03 -12.52
CA GLY A 28 8.29 9.47 -13.54
C GLY A 28 9.50 8.54 -13.54
N ALA A 29 9.75 7.94 -14.70
CA ALA A 29 10.93 7.18 -15.10
C ALA A 29 12.17 7.31 -14.18
N GLY A 30 12.60 6.19 -13.57
CA GLY A 30 14.02 6.00 -13.22
C GLY A 30 14.41 5.67 -11.77
N GLY A 31 13.48 5.47 -10.83
CA GLY A 31 13.79 5.04 -9.46
C GLY A 31 13.74 3.51 -9.31
N GLY A 32 14.89 2.84 -9.25
CA GLY A 32 15.03 1.39 -9.47
C GLY A 32 14.56 0.48 -8.32
N GLY A 33 13.43 -0.20 -8.55
CA GLY A 33 13.00 -1.37 -7.77
C GLY A 33 12.18 -2.32 -8.64
N SER A 34 12.32 -3.63 -8.43
CA SER A 34 11.44 -4.62 -9.06
C SER A 34 10.00 -4.48 -8.50
N PRO A 35 8.96 -5.03 -9.17
CA PRO A 35 7.57 -4.93 -8.71
C PRO A 35 7.36 -5.38 -7.26
N TYR A 36 8.20 -6.30 -6.77
CA TYR A 36 8.23 -6.76 -5.38
C TYR A 36 8.74 -5.70 -4.39
N SER A 37 9.69 -4.87 -4.82
CA SER A 37 10.20 -3.75 -4.02
C SER A 37 9.17 -2.64 -3.92
N GLU A 38 8.50 -2.28 -5.02
CA GLU A 38 7.41 -1.29 -5.02
C GLU A 38 6.22 -1.76 -4.19
N GLY A 39 5.72 -2.98 -4.42
CA GLY A 39 4.61 -3.54 -3.62
C GLY A 39 4.98 -3.64 -2.15
N GLY A 40 6.21 -4.07 -1.84
CA GLY A 40 6.72 -4.12 -0.48
C GLY A 40 6.87 -2.74 0.19
N ALA A 41 7.18 -1.70 -0.59
CA ALA A 41 7.27 -0.33 -0.08
C ALA A 41 5.89 0.27 0.22
N LEU A 42 4.89 0.03 -0.64
CA LEU A 42 3.50 0.42 -0.37
C LEU A 42 2.96 -0.25 0.90
N TYR A 43 3.24 -1.54 1.08
CA TYR A 43 2.87 -2.25 2.30
C TYR A 43 3.60 -1.70 3.53
N ALA A 44 4.91 -1.48 3.42
CA ALA A 44 5.71 -0.89 4.50
C ALA A 44 5.19 0.50 4.88
N LEU A 45 4.77 1.31 3.91
CA LEU A 45 4.21 2.64 4.14
C LEU A 45 2.90 2.57 4.93
N GLY A 46 2.03 1.63 4.59
CA GLY A 46 0.83 1.32 5.37
C GLY A 46 1.16 0.90 6.81
N LEU A 47 2.21 0.09 7.02
CA LEU A 47 2.68 -0.30 8.35
C LEU A 47 3.20 0.90 9.18
N ILE A 48 3.92 1.84 8.57
CA ILE A 48 4.38 3.07 9.25
C ILE A 48 3.19 3.92 9.69
N HIS A 49 2.18 4.03 8.82
CA HIS A 49 1.00 4.86 8.99
C HIS A 49 -0.22 4.09 9.53
N ALA A 50 0.00 2.90 10.10
CA ALA A 50 -1.08 2.09 10.63
C ALA A 50 -1.89 2.90 11.66
N ASN A 51 -3.21 2.94 11.49
CA ASN A 51 -4.14 3.69 12.33
C ASN A 51 -3.98 5.24 12.31
N HIS A 52 -3.06 5.81 11.53
CA HIS A 52 -2.84 7.26 11.39
C HIS A 52 -2.67 7.63 9.90
N GLY A 53 -3.52 7.06 9.06
CA GLY A 53 -3.37 7.06 7.61
C GLY A 53 -4.03 8.22 6.85
N GLU A 54 -4.65 9.20 7.52
CA GLU A 54 -5.43 10.28 6.87
C GLU A 54 -4.72 10.92 5.66
N GLY A 55 -3.40 11.16 5.75
CA GLY A 55 -2.63 11.74 4.64
C GLY A 55 -2.09 10.76 3.58
N ILE A 56 -2.18 9.44 3.81
CA ILE A 56 -1.59 8.41 2.93
C ILE A 56 -2.61 7.49 2.27
N LYS A 57 -3.82 7.38 2.83
CA LYS A 57 -4.92 6.58 2.25
C LYS A 57 -5.16 6.94 0.78
N GLN A 58 -5.21 8.23 0.45
CA GLN A 58 -5.38 8.70 -0.93
C GLN A 58 -4.23 8.26 -1.85
N PHE A 59 -2.98 8.37 -1.40
CA PHE A 59 -1.81 7.95 -2.19
C PHE A 59 -1.79 6.44 -2.44
N LEU A 60 -2.13 5.64 -1.43
CA LEU A 60 -2.23 4.18 -1.55
C LEU A 60 -3.38 3.78 -2.47
N ARG A 61 -4.51 4.48 -2.39
CA ARG A 61 -5.66 4.32 -3.27
C ARG A 61 -5.33 4.63 -4.73
N ASP A 62 -4.69 5.76 -4.99
CA ASP A 62 -4.20 6.11 -6.34
C ASP A 62 -3.21 5.08 -6.85
N SER A 63 -2.29 4.60 -6.01
CA SER A 63 -1.33 3.55 -6.37
C SER A 63 -2.02 2.23 -6.73
N LEU A 64 -3.07 1.85 -6.00
CA LEU A 64 -3.88 0.65 -6.25
C LEU A 64 -4.61 0.74 -7.60
N ARG A 65 -5.18 1.91 -7.92
CA ARG A 65 -5.94 2.14 -9.16
C ARG A 65 -5.03 2.36 -10.37
N SER A 66 -3.83 2.91 -10.16
CA SER A 66 -2.88 3.23 -11.22
C SER A 66 -2.08 2.02 -11.71
N THR A 67 -2.04 0.93 -10.94
CA THR A 67 -1.26 -0.27 -11.30
C THR A 67 -2.15 -1.47 -11.59
N SER A 68 -1.78 -2.26 -12.59
CA SER A 68 -2.41 -3.54 -12.93
C SER A 68 -1.51 -4.74 -12.60
N VAL A 69 -0.40 -4.50 -11.89
CA VAL A 69 0.54 -5.55 -11.51
C VAL A 69 0.11 -6.14 -10.18
N GLU A 70 -0.23 -7.43 -10.17
CA GLU A 70 -0.79 -8.12 -9.00
C GLU A 70 0.04 -7.95 -7.72
N VAL A 71 1.38 -7.99 -7.83
CA VAL A 71 2.29 -7.84 -6.69
C VAL A 71 2.22 -6.43 -6.08
N ILE A 72 2.10 -5.41 -6.93
CA ILE A 72 2.01 -4.01 -6.49
C ILE A 72 0.60 -3.76 -5.93
N GLN A 73 -0.44 -4.26 -6.59
CA GLN A 73 -1.82 -4.20 -6.09
C GLN A 73 -1.98 -4.91 -4.75
N HIS A 74 -1.37 -6.08 -4.57
CA HIS A 74 -1.35 -6.82 -3.31
C HIS A 74 -0.74 -5.98 -2.17
N GLY A 75 0.44 -5.40 -2.41
CA GLY A 75 1.10 -4.53 -1.43
C GLY A 75 0.32 -3.26 -1.12
N ALA A 76 -0.31 -2.66 -2.15
CA ALA A 76 -1.18 -1.49 -2.01
C ALA A 76 -2.45 -1.82 -1.20
N CYS A 77 -3.12 -2.95 -1.47
CA CYS A 77 -4.30 -3.41 -0.72
C CYS A 77 -3.98 -3.59 0.76
N LEU A 78 -2.93 -4.35 1.07
CA LEU A 78 -2.51 -4.57 2.46
C LEU A 78 -2.11 -3.26 3.15
N GLY A 79 -1.37 -2.39 2.45
CA GLY A 79 -0.98 -1.10 2.99
C GLY A 79 -2.18 -0.18 3.25
N LEU A 80 -3.16 -0.18 2.34
CA LEU A 80 -4.38 0.60 2.44
C LEU A 80 -5.24 0.12 3.61
N GLY A 81 -5.50 -1.18 3.73
CA GLY A 81 -6.27 -1.76 4.84
C GLY A 81 -5.66 -1.45 6.21
N LEU A 82 -4.32 -1.49 6.33
CA LEU A 82 -3.63 -1.09 7.56
C LEU A 82 -3.78 0.41 7.87
N ALA A 83 -3.72 1.26 6.85
CA ALA A 83 -3.85 2.70 6.99
C ALA A 83 -5.29 3.14 7.30
N SER A 84 -6.30 2.37 6.85
CA SER A 84 -7.73 2.61 7.06
C SER A 84 -8.37 1.71 8.14
N LEU A 85 -7.57 0.97 8.90
CA LEU A 85 -8.09 0.06 9.92
C LEU A 85 -8.93 0.84 10.95
N GLY A 86 -10.18 0.43 11.12
CA GLY A 86 -11.11 1.05 12.08
C GLY A 86 -11.72 2.39 11.65
N THR A 87 -11.49 2.86 10.41
CA THR A 87 -12.15 4.09 9.91
C THR A 87 -13.53 3.84 9.31
N ALA A 88 -13.91 2.58 9.04
CA ALA A 88 -15.17 2.19 8.41
C ALA A 88 -15.47 2.99 7.13
N ASP A 89 -14.43 3.21 6.32
CA ASP A 89 -14.49 4.02 5.10
C ASP A 89 -15.00 3.17 3.93
N GLU A 90 -16.26 3.41 3.52
CA GLU A 90 -16.93 2.62 2.48
C GLU A 90 -16.26 2.78 1.11
N ASP A 91 -15.70 3.95 0.82
CA ASP A 91 -15.04 4.17 -0.48
C ASP A 91 -13.81 3.27 -0.61
N ILE A 92 -13.04 3.07 0.46
CA ILE A 92 -11.87 2.17 0.46
C ILE A 92 -12.31 0.71 0.33
N TYR A 93 -13.39 0.35 1.02
CA TYR A 93 -13.97 -0.99 0.95
C TYR A 93 -14.39 -1.33 -0.50
N ASP A 94 -15.06 -0.43 -1.21
CA ASP A 94 -15.46 -0.66 -2.61
C ASP A 94 -14.26 -0.79 -3.55
N ASP A 95 -13.18 -0.05 -3.33
CA ASP A 95 -11.94 -0.20 -4.11
C ASP A 95 -11.28 -1.57 -3.87
N ILE A 96 -11.19 -2.01 -2.61
CA ILE A 96 -10.64 -3.34 -2.27
C ILE A 96 -11.52 -4.46 -2.84
N LYS A 97 -12.84 -4.28 -2.79
CA LYS A 97 -13.82 -5.20 -3.40
C LYS A 97 -13.65 -5.28 -4.92
N SER A 98 -13.35 -4.17 -5.59
CA SER A 98 -13.03 -4.17 -7.02
C SER A 98 -11.79 -5.03 -7.32
N VAL A 99 -10.77 -4.99 -6.47
CA VAL A 99 -9.57 -5.84 -6.60
C VAL A 99 -9.90 -7.32 -6.44
N LEU A 100 -10.78 -7.66 -5.48
CA LEU A 100 -11.24 -9.03 -5.28
C LEU A 100 -11.94 -9.59 -6.53
N TYR A 101 -12.68 -8.76 -7.27
CA TYR A 101 -13.33 -9.15 -8.53
C TYR A 101 -12.38 -9.26 -9.73
N THR A 102 -11.10 -8.92 -9.56
CA THR A 102 -10.12 -8.95 -10.66
C THR A 102 -9.57 -10.38 -10.91
N ASP A 103 -10.14 -11.40 -10.26
CA ASP A 103 -9.78 -12.84 -10.36
C ASP A 103 -8.28 -13.13 -10.11
N SER A 104 -7.59 -12.20 -9.45
CA SER A 104 -6.18 -12.37 -9.06
C SER A 104 -6.10 -13.14 -7.75
N ALA A 105 -5.46 -14.31 -7.77
CA ALA A 105 -5.24 -15.09 -6.56
C ALA A 105 -4.42 -14.32 -5.52
N VAL A 106 -3.42 -13.55 -5.96
CA VAL A 106 -2.50 -12.82 -5.07
C VAL A 106 -3.14 -11.56 -4.53
N ALA A 107 -3.71 -10.72 -5.40
CA ALA A 107 -4.33 -9.48 -4.95
C ALA A 107 -5.65 -9.73 -4.18
N GLY A 108 -6.36 -10.81 -4.52
CA GLY A 108 -7.58 -11.24 -3.84
C GLY A 108 -7.36 -11.70 -2.39
N GLU A 109 -6.24 -12.38 -2.10
CA GLU A 109 -5.86 -12.71 -0.71
C GLU A 109 -5.64 -11.44 0.12
N ALA A 110 -4.85 -10.50 -0.41
CA ALA A 110 -4.62 -9.21 0.25
C ALA A 110 -5.92 -8.45 0.48
N ALA A 111 -6.81 -8.42 -0.51
CA ALA A 111 -8.12 -7.80 -0.40
C ALA A 111 -8.97 -8.44 0.70
N GLY A 112 -8.98 -9.78 0.79
CA GLY A 112 -9.69 -10.52 1.83
C GLY A 112 -9.20 -10.22 3.25
N ILE A 113 -7.89 -9.99 3.43
CA ILE A 113 -7.30 -9.63 4.73
C ILE A 113 -7.55 -8.15 5.09
N SER A 114 -7.67 -7.29 4.08
CA SER A 114 -7.71 -5.83 4.24
C SER A 114 -9.12 -5.25 4.43
N MET A 115 -10.16 -6.05 4.17
CA MET A 115 -11.58 -5.69 4.35
C MET A 115 -12.00 -5.65 5.83
#